data_AF-A0A960XGK7-F1
#
_entry.id   AF-A0A960XGK7-F1
#
_cell.length_a   1.000
_cell.length_b   1.000
_cell.length_c   1.000
_cell.angle_alpha   90.00
_cell.angle_beta   90.00
_cell.angle_gamma   90.00
#
_symmetry.space_group_name_H-M   'P 1'
#
loop_
_entity.id
_entity.type
_entity.pdbx_description
1 polymer ?
#
loop_
_entity_poly.entity_id
_entity_poly.type
_entity_poly.pdbx_seq_one_letter_code
_entity_poly.pdbx_strand_id
1 'polypeptide(L)'
;MYCTAESNTPTRIRRKRRLKKKKKRKRSILIYNPCKALEFNKRDLQAAFHFLDQYAPYSIPDGDLSLALLENEAHNQLHADFLNDPTPTDVITFPGDPEDKTAGEICVSIDTAYDYSTENKADFSRELTLYLVHGWLHLAGFDDLEELDRKAMKKEERVCMSMLETNEKIPLFKYSKHD
;
A
#
# COMPACT_ATOMS: atom_id res chain seq x y z
N MET A 1 34.06 -58.77 -28.43
CA MET A 1 35.45 -58.48 -28.01
C MET A 1 35.49 -57.04 -27.52
N TYR A 2 35.86 -56.85 -26.24
CA TYR A 2 36.22 -55.59 -25.53
C TYR A 2 35.11 -54.54 -25.30
N CYS A 3 34.62 -54.37 -24.05
CA CYS A 3 35.11 -53.47 -22.97
C CYS A 3 34.78 -51.98 -23.26
N THR A 4 34.26 -51.12 -22.37
CA THR A 4 34.16 -51.07 -20.90
C THR A 4 33.17 -49.96 -20.47
N ALA A 5 32.84 -49.95 -19.18
CA ALA A 5 31.96 -49.06 -18.43
C ALA A 5 32.24 -47.55 -18.53
N GLU A 6 31.27 -46.72 -18.15
CA GLU A 6 31.40 -45.80 -16.99
C GLU A 6 30.08 -45.13 -16.59
N SER A 7 30.08 -44.66 -15.36
CA SER A 7 29.00 -44.39 -14.42
C SER A 7 28.63 -42.90 -14.33
N ASN A 8 27.79 -42.57 -13.34
CA ASN A 8 27.50 -41.24 -12.76
C ASN A 8 26.52 -40.32 -13.52
N THR A 9 25.63 -39.50 -12.92
CA THR A 9 25.04 -39.24 -11.58
C THR A 9 23.94 -38.18 -11.83
N PRO A 10 23.02 -37.88 -10.88
CA PRO A 10 21.86 -37.03 -11.16
C PRO A 10 22.22 -35.55 -11.29
N THR A 11 21.79 -34.91 -12.39
CA THR A 11 22.04 -33.51 -12.69
C THR A 11 21.21 -32.58 -11.80
N ARG A 12 21.79 -32.24 -10.64
CA ARG A 12 21.87 -30.90 -10.04
C ARG A 12 20.70 -29.93 -10.32
N ILE A 13 19.78 -29.85 -9.35
CA ILE A 13 18.74 -28.81 -9.25
C ILE A 13 19.39 -27.42 -9.39
N ARG A 14 19.02 -26.70 -10.47
CA ARG A 14 19.39 -25.30 -10.69
C ARG A 14 18.75 -24.42 -9.61
N ARG A 15 19.50 -24.07 -8.56
CA ARG A 15 19.15 -22.97 -7.65
C ARG A 15 18.99 -21.70 -8.48
N LYS A 16 17.75 -21.19 -8.61
CA LYS A 16 17.46 -19.88 -9.20
C LYS A 16 18.25 -18.82 -8.41
N ARG A 17 19.26 -18.21 -9.04
CA ARG A 17 19.95 -17.03 -8.52
C ARG A 17 18.91 -15.93 -8.33
N ARG A 18 18.58 -15.55 -7.08
CA ARG A 18 17.85 -14.31 -6.77
C ARG A 18 18.68 -13.17 -7.35
N LEU A 19 18.20 -12.54 -8.43
CA LEU A 19 18.76 -11.28 -8.89
C LEU A 19 18.63 -10.28 -7.73
N LYS A 20 19.75 -9.76 -7.24
CA LYS A 20 19.76 -8.66 -6.27
C LYS A 20 19.22 -7.44 -7.01
N LYS A 21 17.95 -7.07 -6.78
CA LYS A 21 17.39 -5.79 -7.27
C LYS A 21 18.32 -4.66 -6.78
N LYS A 22 18.74 -3.76 -7.67
CA LYS A 22 19.49 -2.54 -7.30
C LYS A 22 18.64 -1.74 -6.30
N LYS A 23 19.26 -1.24 -5.24
CA LYS A 23 18.57 -0.44 -4.21
C LYS A 23 18.08 0.86 -4.85
N LYS A 24 16.76 1.00 -5.06
CA LYS A 24 16.16 2.25 -5.55
C LYS A 24 16.41 3.36 -4.53
N ARG A 25 16.58 4.60 -5.00
CA ARG A 25 16.63 5.77 -4.13
C ARG A 25 15.27 5.90 -3.44
N LYS A 26 15.26 6.15 -2.14
CA LYS A 26 14.01 6.37 -1.38
C LYS A 26 13.33 7.64 -1.89
N ARG A 27 12.03 7.57 -2.19
CA ARG A 27 11.20 8.74 -2.54
C ARG A 27 10.93 9.60 -1.30
N SER A 28 10.63 10.88 -1.52
CA SER A 28 10.03 11.71 -0.46
C SER A 28 8.61 11.22 -0.20
N ILE A 29 8.21 11.17 1.06
CA ILE A 29 6.85 10.85 1.47
C ILE A 29 6.40 11.95 2.42
N LEU A 30 5.46 12.77 1.95
CA LEU A 30 4.82 13.85 2.70
C LEU A 30 3.60 13.27 3.41
N ILE A 31 3.45 13.59 4.70
CA ILE A 31 2.34 13.10 5.51
C ILE A 31 1.61 14.30 6.09
N TYR A 32 0.37 14.48 5.65
CA TYR A 32 -0.58 15.44 6.17
C TYR A 32 -1.56 14.73 7.11
N ASN A 33 -1.58 15.15 8.38
CA ASN A 33 -2.51 14.67 9.39
C ASN A 33 -3.04 15.86 10.19
N PRO A 34 -4.19 16.45 9.81
CA PRO A 34 -4.85 17.49 10.59
C PRO A 34 -5.56 16.93 11.84
N CYS A 35 -5.87 15.62 11.87
CA CYS A 35 -6.54 14.98 13.00
C CYS A 35 -5.58 14.82 14.19
N LYS A 36 -5.82 15.60 15.25
CA LYS A 36 -5.00 15.56 16.48
C LYS A 36 -5.24 14.30 17.31
N ALA A 37 -6.39 13.65 17.14
CA ALA A 37 -6.77 12.44 17.86
C ALA A 37 -6.10 11.17 17.29
N LEU A 38 -5.51 11.24 16.09
CA LEU A 38 -4.75 10.16 15.49
C LEU A 38 -3.25 10.27 15.80
N GLU A 39 -2.75 9.33 16.59
CA GLU A 39 -1.34 9.21 16.94
C GLU A 39 -0.67 8.06 16.19
N PHE A 40 0.52 8.32 15.62
CA PHE A 40 1.37 7.31 14.99
C PHE A 40 2.79 7.83 14.81
N ASN A 41 3.72 6.92 14.55
CA ASN A 41 5.09 7.27 14.18
C ASN A 41 5.23 7.46 12.66
N LYS A 42 5.48 8.69 12.23
CA LYS A 42 5.68 9.03 10.80
C LYS A 42 6.77 8.20 10.12
N ARG A 43 7.84 7.85 10.85
CA ARG A 43 8.94 7.05 10.27
C ARG A 43 8.52 5.62 9.95
N ASP A 44 7.62 5.05 10.75
CA ASP A 44 7.13 3.69 10.53
C ASP A 44 6.19 3.65 9.32
N LEU A 45 5.33 4.67 9.18
CA LEU A 45 4.51 4.88 7.99
C LEU A 45 5.37 5.04 6.73
N GLN A 46 6.38 5.91 6.76
CA GLN A 46 7.32 6.07 5.64
C GLN A 46 8.08 4.78 5.34
N ALA A 47 8.47 4.02 6.37
CA ALA A 47 9.18 2.76 6.21
C ALA A 47 8.32 1.68 5.53
N ALA A 48 7.01 1.65 5.80
CA ALA A 48 6.06 0.75 5.13
C ALA A 48 6.04 0.99 3.61
N PHE A 49 5.88 2.25 3.19
CA PHE A 49 5.82 2.60 1.76
C PHE A 49 7.17 2.48 1.06
N HIS A 50 8.28 2.84 1.72
CA HIS A 50 9.62 2.54 1.19
C HIS A 50 9.87 1.04 1.05
N PHE A 51 9.28 0.22 1.91
CA PHE A 51 9.36 -1.23 1.80
C PHE A 51 8.57 -1.72 0.57
N LEU A 52 7.34 -1.24 0.37
CA LEU A 52 6.56 -1.56 -0.83
C LEU A 52 7.28 -1.14 -2.11
N ASP A 53 7.76 0.10 -2.21
CA ASP A 53 8.54 0.61 -3.35
C ASP A 53 9.73 -0.28 -3.73
N GLN A 54 10.38 -0.88 -2.72
CA GLN A 54 11.59 -1.67 -2.91
C GLN A 54 11.29 -3.13 -3.25
N TYR A 55 10.25 -3.71 -2.63
CA TYR A 55 10.05 -5.14 -2.62
C TYR A 55 8.80 -5.61 -3.36
N ALA A 56 7.77 -4.78 -3.48
CA ALA A 56 6.59 -5.12 -4.26
C ALA A 56 6.98 -5.39 -5.73
N PRO A 57 6.21 -6.23 -6.44
CA PRO A 57 6.43 -6.47 -7.86
C PRO A 57 5.99 -5.28 -8.73
N TYR A 58 5.29 -4.31 -8.14
CA TYR A 58 4.74 -3.13 -8.79
C TYR A 58 5.58 -1.88 -8.52
N SER A 59 5.32 -0.83 -9.30
CA SER A 59 5.89 0.48 -9.07
C SER A 59 4.86 1.55 -9.38
N ILE A 60 4.75 2.54 -8.51
CA ILE A 60 4.01 3.77 -8.76
C ILE A 60 4.91 4.78 -9.51
N PRO A 61 4.35 5.84 -10.11
CA PRO A 61 5.09 6.92 -10.75
C PRO A 61 6.27 7.45 -9.91
N ASP A 62 7.32 7.93 -10.59
CA ASP A 62 8.46 8.55 -9.92
C ASP A 62 8.06 9.91 -9.35
N GLY A 63 8.59 10.27 -8.18
CA GLY A 63 8.30 11.55 -7.53
C GLY A 63 7.92 11.42 -6.07
N ASP A 64 7.45 12.52 -5.51
CA ASP A 64 7.02 12.65 -4.12
C ASP A 64 5.61 12.06 -3.94
N LEU A 65 5.44 11.24 -2.89
CA LEU A 65 4.15 10.66 -2.53
C LEU A 65 3.53 11.47 -1.38
N SER A 66 2.30 11.94 -1.55
CA SER A 66 1.52 12.56 -0.47
C SER A 66 0.57 11.55 0.16
N LEU A 67 0.52 11.52 1.49
CA LEU A 67 -0.43 10.75 2.29
C LEU A 67 -1.22 11.72 3.16
N ALA A 68 -2.52 11.82 2.93
CA ALA A 68 -3.44 12.62 3.74
C ALA A 68 -4.34 11.69 4.57
N LEU A 69 -4.34 11.85 5.89
CA LEU A 69 -5.19 11.10 6.82
C LEU A 69 -6.26 12.07 7.34
N LEU A 70 -7.52 11.87 6.94
CA LEU A 70 -8.59 12.84 7.12
C LEU A 70 -9.75 12.26 7.93
N GLU A 71 -10.42 13.11 8.70
CA GLU A 71 -11.73 12.80 9.30
C GLU A 71 -12.82 12.88 8.21
N ASN A 72 -13.97 12.24 8.48
CA ASN A 72 -15.04 12.06 7.49
C ASN A 72 -15.53 13.37 6.87
N GLU A 73 -15.65 14.45 7.64
CA GLU A 73 -16.11 15.75 7.10
C GLU A 73 -15.19 16.26 5.98
N ALA A 74 -13.89 16.32 6.24
CA ALA A 74 -12.90 16.79 5.26
C ALA A 74 -12.74 15.80 4.09
N HIS A 75 -12.82 14.49 4.36
CA HIS A 75 -12.69 13.46 3.33
C HIS A 75 -13.90 13.43 2.39
N ASN A 76 -15.12 13.51 2.91
CA ASN A 76 -16.34 13.53 2.09
C ASN A 76 -16.45 14.83 1.29
N GLN A 77 -16.02 15.96 1.86
CA GLN A 77 -15.96 17.23 1.13
C GLN A 77 -14.98 17.12 -0.06
N LEU A 78 -13.82 16.50 0.15
CA LEU A 78 -12.86 16.22 -0.91
C LEU A 78 -13.47 15.30 -1.99
N HIS A 79 -14.22 14.28 -1.58
CA HIS A 79 -14.92 13.38 -2.52
C HIS A 79 -15.93 14.16 -3.38
N ALA A 80 -16.71 15.04 -2.75
CA ALA A 80 -17.69 15.89 -3.42
C ALA A 80 -17.03 16.85 -4.41
N ASP A 81 -15.98 17.55 -3.98
CA ASP A 81 -15.34 18.62 -4.76
C ASP A 81 -14.61 18.10 -6.00
N PHE A 82 -13.99 16.91 -5.91
CA PHE A 82 -13.13 16.38 -6.97
C PHE A 82 -13.75 15.25 -7.80
N LEU A 83 -14.66 14.45 -7.21
CA LEU A 83 -15.30 13.33 -7.90
C LEU A 83 -16.82 13.48 -8.06
N ASN A 84 -17.38 14.63 -7.64
CA ASN A 84 -18.83 14.91 -7.68
C ASN A 84 -19.67 13.86 -6.92
N ASP A 85 -19.11 13.25 -5.87
CA ASP A 85 -19.78 12.27 -5.04
C ASP A 85 -19.52 12.60 -3.56
N PRO A 86 -20.52 13.05 -2.80
CA PRO A 86 -20.35 13.36 -1.38
C PRO A 86 -20.50 12.14 -0.47
N THR A 87 -20.68 10.93 -1.03
CA THR A 87 -20.86 9.73 -0.20
C THR A 87 -19.56 9.33 0.49
N PRO A 88 -19.63 8.74 1.70
CA PRO A 88 -18.44 8.25 2.36
C PRO A 88 -17.72 7.17 1.54
N THR A 89 -16.41 7.32 1.40
CA THR A 89 -15.52 6.29 0.84
C THR A 89 -14.30 6.09 1.75
N ASP A 90 -13.58 5.00 1.57
CA ASP A 90 -12.42 4.65 2.40
C ASP A 90 -11.14 5.39 1.95
N VAL A 91 -10.95 5.52 0.64
CA VAL A 91 -9.78 6.15 0.04
C VAL A 91 -10.11 6.89 -1.25
N ILE A 92 -9.43 8.02 -1.47
CA ILE A 92 -9.40 8.77 -2.73
C ILE A 92 -7.95 8.85 -3.16
N THR A 93 -7.67 8.53 -4.42
CA THR A 93 -6.31 8.55 -4.97
C THR A 93 -6.23 9.51 -6.14
N PHE A 94 -5.34 10.50 -6.04
CA PHE A 94 -5.04 11.40 -7.15
C PHE A 94 -3.76 10.95 -7.86
N PRO A 95 -3.81 10.72 -9.17
CA PRO A 95 -2.62 10.32 -9.92
C PRO A 95 -1.58 11.44 -9.91
N GLY A 96 -0.31 11.06 -9.81
CA GLY A 96 0.81 12.00 -9.94
C GLY A 96 1.21 12.23 -11.39
N ASP A 97 2.01 13.27 -11.58
CA ASP A 97 2.73 13.58 -12.80
C ASP A 97 4.26 13.47 -12.57
N PRO A 98 4.94 12.48 -13.18
CA PRO A 98 6.40 12.36 -13.14
C PRO A 98 7.16 13.59 -13.64
N GLU A 99 6.60 14.38 -14.56
CA GLU A 99 7.23 15.61 -15.07
C GLU A 99 7.33 16.66 -13.95
N ASP A 100 6.30 16.74 -13.12
CA ASP A 100 6.25 17.58 -11.92
C ASP A 100 6.90 16.91 -10.69
N LYS A 101 7.48 15.72 -10.87
CA LYS A 101 8.09 14.91 -9.81
C LYS A 101 7.08 14.57 -8.70
N THR A 102 5.85 14.28 -9.06
CA THR A 102 4.81 13.82 -8.14
C THR A 102 4.44 12.37 -8.45
N ALA A 103 4.46 11.53 -7.42
CA ALA A 103 4.05 10.13 -7.54
C ALA A 103 2.53 9.97 -7.45
N GLY A 104 1.87 10.94 -6.83
CA GLY A 104 0.44 10.98 -6.56
C GLY A 104 0.15 11.27 -5.10
N GLU A 105 -1.14 11.31 -4.78
CA GLU A 105 -1.66 11.59 -3.45
C GLU A 105 -2.71 10.57 -3.05
N ILE A 106 -2.62 10.08 -1.81
CA ILE A 106 -3.53 9.11 -1.22
C ILE A 106 -4.20 9.76 -0.03
N CYS A 107 -5.52 9.91 -0.10
CA CYS A 107 -6.36 10.50 0.94
C CYS A 107 -7.26 9.42 1.55
N VAL A 108 -6.99 9.04 2.81
CA VAL A 108 -7.76 8.00 3.52
C VAL A 108 -8.66 8.60 4.59
N SER A 109 -9.84 8.00 4.78
CA SER A 109 -10.71 8.32 5.91
C SER A 109 -10.30 7.54 7.16
N ILE A 110 -9.93 8.27 8.22
CA ILE A 110 -9.60 7.73 9.54
C ILE A 110 -10.84 7.14 10.19
N ASP A 111 -11.95 7.86 10.13
CA ASP A 111 -13.21 7.47 10.77
C ASP A 111 -13.81 6.23 10.12
N THR A 112 -13.80 6.14 8.79
CA THR A 112 -14.27 4.94 8.07
C THR A 112 -13.49 3.69 8.51
N ALA A 113 -12.15 3.80 8.59
CA ALA A 113 -11.31 2.68 9.04
C ALA A 113 -11.57 2.32 10.50
N TYR A 114 -11.80 3.32 11.37
CA TYR A 114 -12.09 3.11 12.78
C TYR A 114 -13.45 2.45 12.99
N ASP A 115 -14.49 2.95 12.32
CA ASP A 115 -15.86 2.45 12.42
C ASP A 115 -15.91 1.00 11.90
N TYR A 116 -15.29 0.74 10.74
CA TYR A 116 -15.15 -0.63 10.22
C TYR A 116 -14.45 -1.55 11.23
N SER A 117 -13.33 -1.10 11.80
CA SER A 117 -12.56 -1.91 12.76
C SER A 117 -13.35 -2.21 14.04
N THR A 118 -14.15 -1.26 14.52
CA THR A 118 -15.00 -1.40 15.71
C THR A 118 -16.16 -2.35 15.45
N GLU A 119 -16.88 -2.16 14.35
CA GLU A 119 -18.03 -2.98 13.96
C GLU A 119 -17.63 -4.45 13.68
N ASN A 120 -16.48 -4.66 13.05
CA ASN A 120 -16.02 -5.97 12.62
C ASN A 120 -15.02 -6.62 13.59
N LYS A 121 -14.71 -5.96 14.73
CA LYS A 121 -13.68 -6.39 15.69
C LYS A 121 -12.32 -6.65 15.03
N ALA A 122 -11.99 -5.84 14.02
CA ALA A 122 -10.73 -5.90 13.31
C ALA A 122 -9.68 -4.98 13.96
N ASP A 123 -8.42 -5.17 13.60
CA ASP A 123 -7.34 -4.28 14.04
C ASP A 123 -7.37 -2.96 13.25
N PHE A 124 -7.55 -1.84 13.95
CA PHE A 124 -7.62 -0.51 13.34
C PHE A 124 -6.37 -0.16 12.54
N SER A 125 -5.18 -0.48 13.06
CA SER A 125 -3.92 -0.14 12.39
C SER A 125 -3.78 -0.88 11.07
N ARG A 126 -4.18 -2.14 11.05
CA ARG A 126 -4.22 -2.99 9.87
C ARG A 126 -5.22 -2.47 8.84
N GLU A 127 -6.41 -2.05 9.27
CA GLU A 127 -7.45 -1.53 8.36
C GLU A 127 -7.04 -0.21 7.72
N LEU A 128 -6.55 0.75 8.51
CA LEU A 128 -6.07 2.02 7.97
C LEU A 128 -4.86 1.81 7.03
N THR A 129 -4.01 0.84 7.35
CA THR A 129 -2.90 0.45 6.45
C THR A 129 -3.42 -0.18 5.15
N LEU A 130 -4.50 -0.97 5.21
CA LEU A 130 -5.14 -1.53 4.01
C LEU A 130 -5.63 -0.43 3.07
N TYR A 131 -6.27 0.63 3.59
CA TYR A 131 -6.74 1.75 2.75
C TYR A 131 -5.57 2.51 2.11
N LEU A 132 -4.49 2.72 2.87
CA LEU A 132 -3.28 3.34 2.32
C LEU A 132 -2.60 2.45 1.24
N VAL A 133 -2.60 1.13 1.44
CA VAL A 133 -2.11 0.15 0.44
C VAL A 133 -3.01 0.13 -0.79
N HIS A 134 -4.33 0.22 -0.60
CA HIS A 134 -5.31 0.30 -1.68
C HIS A 134 -5.01 1.52 -2.57
N GLY A 135 -4.87 2.70 -1.97
CA GLY A 135 -4.49 3.91 -2.73
C GLY A 135 -3.13 3.78 -3.43
N TRP A 136 -2.15 3.12 -2.82
CA TRP A 136 -0.85 2.86 -3.46
C TRP A 136 -0.97 1.90 -4.66
N LEU A 137 -1.87 0.93 -4.61
CA LEU A 137 -2.16 0.03 -5.73
C LEU A 137 -2.87 0.76 -6.87
N HIS A 138 -3.76 1.72 -6.58
CA HIS A 138 -4.30 2.60 -7.62
C HIS A 138 -3.20 3.39 -8.33
N LEU A 139 -2.26 3.99 -7.58
CA LEU A 139 -1.09 4.64 -8.18
C LEU A 139 -0.20 3.66 -8.97
N ALA A 140 -0.28 2.36 -8.69
CA ALA A 140 0.44 1.31 -9.42
C ALA A 140 -0.32 0.81 -10.66
N GLY A 141 -1.50 1.37 -10.95
CA GLY A 141 -2.33 1.06 -12.11
C GLY A 141 -3.39 -0.02 -11.89
N PHE A 142 -3.69 -0.37 -10.64
CA PHE A 142 -4.83 -1.24 -10.33
C PHE A 142 -6.12 -0.42 -10.25
N ASP A 143 -7.23 -1.06 -10.60
CA ASP A 143 -8.57 -0.49 -10.54
C ASP A 143 -9.52 -1.52 -9.91
N ASP A 144 -10.69 -1.07 -9.48
CA ASP A 144 -11.68 -1.88 -8.79
C ASP A 144 -13.15 -1.59 -9.19
N LEU A 145 -13.33 -0.79 -10.25
CA LEU A 145 -14.61 -0.50 -10.88
C LEU A 145 -15.32 -1.78 -11.38
N GLU A 146 -14.62 -2.58 -12.18
CA GLU A 146 -15.14 -3.82 -12.76
C GLU A 146 -14.90 -5.04 -11.85
N GLU A 147 -15.74 -6.07 -11.95
CA GLU A 147 -15.67 -7.24 -11.06
C GLU A 147 -14.32 -7.99 -11.14
N LEU A 148 -13.77 -8.10 -12.35
CA LEU A 148 -12.48 -8.77 -12.57
C LEU A 148 -11.32 -7.97 -12.00
N ASP A 149 -11.34 -6.65 -12.18
CA ASP A 149 -10.30 -5.75 -11.67
C ASP A 149 -10.36 -5.68 -10.15
N ARG A 150 -11.55 -5.60 -9.55
CA ARG A 150 -11.75 -5.70 -8.10
C ARG A 150 -11.22 -7.00 -7.51
N LYS A 151 -11.37 -8.13 -8.21
CA LYS A 151 -10.79 -9.42 -7.77
C LYS A 151 -9.26 -9.39 -7.84
N ALA A 152 -8.69 -8.75 -8.87
CA ALA A 152 -7.25 -8.56 -8.99
C ALA A 152 -6.71 -7.63 -7.89
N MET A 153 -7.37 -6.49 -7.66
CA MET A 153 -7.08 -5.53 -6.59
C MET A 153 -7.04 -6.22 -5.22
N LYS A 154 -8.12 -6.92 -4.85
CA LYS A 154 -8.21 -7.69 -3.58
C LYS A 154 -7.13 -8.75 -3.42
N LYS A 155 -6.66 -9.33 -4.54
CA LYS A 155 -5.55 -10.28 -4.50
C LYS A 155 -4.24 -9.57 -4.18
N GLU A 156 -3.98 -8.42 -4.79
CA GLU A 156 -2.74 -7.68 -4.58
C GLU A 156 -2.69 -6.90 -3.26
N GLU A 157 -3.84 -6.45 -2.75
CA GLU A 157 -3.97 -5.98 -1.36
C GLU A 157 -3.48 -7.04 -0.37
N ARG A 158 -3.98 -8.28 -0.50
CA ARG A 158 -3.56 -9.41 0.37
C ARG A 158 -2.06 -9.67 0.25
N VAL A 159 -1.50 -9.60 -0.95
CA VAL A 159 -0.05 -9.78 -1.16
C VAL A 159 0.73 -8.68 -0.45
N CYS A 160 0.37 -7.41 -0.67
CA CYS A 160 1.07 -6.27 -0.07
C CYS A 160 0.94 -6.25 1.46
N MET A 161 -0.27 -6.49 1.99
CA MET A 161 -0.51 -6.58 3.43
C MET A 161 0.28 -7.73 4.07
N SER A 162 0.27 -8.92 3.46
CA SER A 162 1.04 -10.06 3.96
C SER A 162 2.55 -9.78 3.95
N MET A 163 3.05 -9.06 2.94
CA MET A 163 4.44 -8.63 2.88
C MET A 163 4.78 -7.66 4.03
N LEU A 164 3.91 -6.70 4.34
CA LEU A 164 4.12 -5.77 5.45
C LEU A 164 4.04 -6.48 6.81
N GLU A 165 3.03 -7.32 7.03
CA GLU A 165 2.81 -8.10 8.26
C GLU A 165 4.01 -9.01 8.56
N THR A 166 4.44 -9.81 7.58
CA THR A 166 5.56 -10.76 7.74
C THR A 166 6.90 -10.08 8.01
N ASN A 167 7.02 -8.78 7.70
CA ASN A 167 8.24 -7.99 7.91
C ASN A 167 8.10 -6.95 9.02
N GLU A 168 7.02 -7.01 9.82
CA GLU A 168 6.74 -6.08 10.93
C GLU A 168 6.78 -4.62 10.46
N LYS A 169 6.13 -4.35 9.32
CA LYS A 169 6.05 -3.02 8.68
C LYS A 169 4.66 -2.40 8.70
N ILE A 170 3.70 -3.00 9.39
CA ILE A 170 2.41 -2.35 9.67
C ILE A 170 2.67 -1.22 10.68
N PRO A 171 2.41 0.05 10.35
CA PRO A 171 2.52 1.15 11.30
C PRO A 171 1.47 1.00 12.40
N LEU A 172 1.83 1.34 13.64
CA LEU A 172 0.88 1.38 14.74
C LEU A 172 0.18 2.74 14.77
N PHE A 173 -1.14 2.70 14.68
CA PHE A 173 -2.04 3.84 14.80
C PHE A 173 -2.87 3.70 16.08
N LYS A 174 -3.01 4.82 16.80
CA LYS A 174 -3.95 4.95 17.91
C LYS A 174 -4.89 6.09 17.61
N TYR A 175 -6.18 5.81 17.65
CA TYR A 175 -7.19 6.83 17.40
C TYR A 175 -8.15 6.89 18.57
N SER A 176 -8.34 8.09 19.11
CA SER A 176 -9.30 8.37 20.18
C SER A 176 -10.43 9.19 19.58
N LYS A 177 -11.40 8.52 18.93
CA LYS A 177 -12.53 9.21 18.31
C LYS A 177 -13.26 10.05 19.36
N HIS A 178 -13.46 11.33 19.07
CA HIS A 178 -14.27 12.20 19.91
C HIS A 178 -15.74 12.04 19.49
N ASP A 179 -16.62 11.78 20.46
CA ASP A 179 -18.08 11.72 20.27
C ASP A 179 -18.68 13.09 19.91
#